data_AF-A0A7X6SJS4-F1
#
_entry.id   AF-A0A7X6SJS4-F1
#
_cell.length_a   1.000
_cell.length_b   1.000
_cell.length_c   1.000
_cell.angle_alpha   90.00
_cell.angle_beta   90.00
_cell.angle_gamma   90.00
#
_symmetry.space_group_name_H-M   'P 1'
#
loop_
_entity.id
_entity.type
_entity.pdbx_description
1 polymer ?
#
loop_
_entity_poly.entity_id
_entity_poly.type
_entity_poly.pdbx_seq_one_letter_code
_entity_poly.pdbx_strand_id
1 'polypeptide(L)' 'TYRVRSGDTLWSIADSLDVAGDRRGIVEALSEANGGSEIQAGDDLIIPASLGSVR' A
#
# COMPACT_ATOMS: atom_id res chain seq x y z
N THR A 1 -1.12 -7.93 -5.35
CA THR A 1 -1.26 -6.54 -5.83
C THR A 1 -2.62 -6.02 -5.42
N TYR A 2 -2.78 -4.71 -5.32
CA TYR A 2 -4.04 -4.05 -4.98
C TYR A 2 -4.45 -3.12 -6.13
N ARG A 3 -5.73 -3.14 -6.54
CA ARG A 3 -6.23 -2.26 -7.60
C ARG A 3 -6.64 -0.92 -7.01
N VAL A 4 -5.90 0.14 -7.33
CA VAL A 4 -6.17 1.50 -6.84
C VAL A 4 -7.52 2.00 -7.34
N ARG A 5 -8.32 2.55 -6.43
CA ARG A 5 -9.66 3.10 -6.70
C ARG A 5 -9.62 4.63 -6.66
N SER A 6 -10.63 5.25 -7.25
CA SER A 6 -10.79 6.71 -7.17
C SER A 6 -10.93 7.15 -5.71
N GLY A 7 -10.06 8.06 -5.26
CA GLY A 7 -10.03 8.57 -3.89
C GLY A 7 -9.10 7.79 -2.96
N ASP A 8 -8.49 6.69 -3.41
CA ASP A 8 -7.46 6.03 -2.63
C ASP A 8 -6.22 6.91 -2.47
N THR A 9 -5.60 6.76 -1.32
CA THR A 9 -4.25 7.26 -1.01
C THR A 9 -3.44 6.09 -0.49
N LEU A 10 -2.11 6.18 -0.51
CA LEU A 10 -1.30 5.14 0.15
C LEU A 10 -1.67 4.96 1.63
N TRP A 11 -2.11 6.03 2.29
CA TRP A 11 -2.55 6.01 3.68
C TRP A 11 -3.85 5.22 3.87
N SER A 12 -4.88 5.48 3.05
CA SER A 12 -6.16 4.75 3.14
C SER A 12 -6.01 3.29 2.72
N ILE A 13 -5.13 3.01 1.75
CA ILE A 13 -4.79 1.64 1.37
C ILE A 13 -4.08 0.95 2.54
N ALA A 14 -3.05 1.56 3.13
CA ALA A 14 -2.36 1.00 4.30
C ALA A 14 -3.30 0.73 5.49
N ASP A 15 -4.29 1.60 5.74
CA ASP A 15 -5.34 1.39 6.75
C ASP A 15 -6.24 0.18 6.45
N SER A 16 -6.47 -0.10 5.16
CA SER A 16 -7.28 -1.25 4.72
C SER A 16 -6.54 -2.58 4.67
N LEU A 17 -5.20 -2.55 4.72
CA LEU A 17 -4.39 -3.75 4.73
C LEU A 17 -4.42 -4.36 6.14
N ASP A 18 -4.78 -5.64 6.23
CA ASP A 18 -4.71 -6.40 7.49
C ASP A 18 -3.26 -6.83 7.77
N VAL A 19 -2.40 -5.82 7.98
CA VAL A 19 -0.96 -6.00 8.21
C VAL A 19 -0.59 -5.43 9.57
N ALA A 20 0.23 -6.16 10.31
CA ALA A 20 0.74 -5.70 11.59
C ALA A 20 1.88 -4.69 11.38
N GLY A 21 1.87 -3.59 12.14
CA GLY A 21 2.95 -2.61 12.12
C GLY A 21 2.46 -1.18 12.28
N ASP A 22 3.41 -0.26 12.32
CA ASP A 22 3.10 1.17 12.28
C ASP A 22 2.69 1.60 10.87
N ARG A 23 1.62 2.42 10.78
CA ARG A 23 1.04 2.85 9.52
C ARG A 23 2.02 3.62 8.65
N ARG A 24 2.87 4.47 9.24
CA ARG A 24 3.84 5.25 8.48
C ARG A 24 4.85 4.34 7.82
N GLY A 25 5.32 3.31 8.52
CA GLY A 25 6.22 2.29 7.96
C GLY A 25 5.56 1.50 6.83
N ILE A 26 4.26 1.19 6.94
CA ILE A 26 3.51 0.53 5.87
C ILE A 26 3.40 1.43 4.62
N VAL A 27 3.06 2.71 4.80
CA VAL A 27 2.98 3.68 3.69
C VAL A 27 4.34 3.87 3.01
N GLU A 28 5.42 3.95 3.79
CA GLU A 28 6.78 4.06 3.27
C GLU A 28 7.16 2.84 2.43
N ALA A 29 6.90 1.62 2.93
CA ALA A 29 7.14 0.39 2.18
C ALA A 29 6.31 0.30 0.89
N LEU A 30 5.06 0.76 0.90
CA LEU A 30 4.24 0.86 -0.31
C LEU A 30 4.83 1.86 -1.31
N SER A 31 5.24 3.04 -0.84
CA SER A 31 5.83 4.07 -1.69
C SER A 31 7.14 3.57 -2.34
N GLU A 32 8.02 2.96 -1.55
CA GLU A 32 9.30 2.43 -2.04
C GLU A 32 9.10 1.36 -3.12
N ALA A 33 8.17 0.42 -2.89
CA ALA A 33 7.93 -0.66 -3.84
C ALA A 33 7.24 -0.23 -5.14
N ASN A 34 6.61 0.94 -5.16
CA ASN A 34 5.93 1.49 -6.34
C ASN A 34 6.66 2.68 -6.97
N GLY A 35 7.89 2.99 -6.51
CA GLY A 35 8.72 4.05 -7.07
C GLY A 35 8.30 5.47 -6.68
N GLY A 36 7.43 5.62 -5.68
CA GLY A 36 6.95 6.91 -5.21
C GLY A 36 5.58 6.83 -4.54
N SER A 37 5.10 8.00 -4.09
CA SER A 37 3.80 8.13 -3.42
C SER A 37 2.66 8.52 -4.37
N GLU A 38 2.98 8.85 -5.61
CA GLU A 38 1.99 9.14 -6.66
C GLU A 38 1.33 7.85 -7.12
N ILE A 39 0.01 7.80 -7.01
CA ILE A 39 -0.83 6.68 -7.46
C ILE A 39 -2.03 7.23 -8.21
N GLN A 40 -2.54 6.46 -9.16
CA GLN A 40 -3.71 6.80 -9.95
C GLN A 40 -4.76 5.70 -9.87
N ALA A 41 -6.03 6.09 -9.99
CA ALA A 41 -7.12 5.13 -10.06
C ALA A 41 -6.94 4.21 -11.27
N GLY A 42 -7.01 2.90 -11.03
CA GLY A 42 -6.74 1.88 -12.04
C GLY A 42 -5.31 1.34 -12.01
N ASP A 43 -4.40 1.88 -11.22
CA ASP A 43 -3.07 1.29 -11.03
C ASP A 43 -3.15 -0.04 -10.29
N ASP A 44 -2.23 -0.95 -10.62
CA ASP A 44 -1.99 -2.16 -9.84
C ASP A 44 -0.84 -1.90 -8.87
N LEU A 45 -1.18 -1.52 -7.64
CA LEU A 45 -0.24 -1.25 -6.57
C LEU A 45 0.44 -2.55 -6.11
N ILE A 46 1.76 -2.55 -6.09
CA ILE A 46 2.56 -3.62 -5.52
C ILE A 46 2.44 -3.56 -4.00
N ILE A 47 2.04 -4.68 -3.40
CA ILE A 47 2.06 -4.88 -1.95
C ILE A 47 3.30 -5.72 -1.64
N PRO A 48 4.35 -5.14 -1.00
CA PRO A 48 5.55 -5.88 -0.64
C PRO A 48 5.25 -7.11 0.19
N ALA A 49 5.88 -8.24 -0.13
CA ALA A 49 5.76 -9.47 0.66
C ALA A 49 6.28 -9.29 2.11
N SER A 50 7.14 -8.29 2.35
CA SER A 50 7.66 -7.92 3.66
C SER A 50 6.61 -7.34 4.62
N LEU A 51 5.49 -6.80 4.10
CA LEU A 51 4.38 -6.30 4.92
C LEU A 51 3.50 -7.42 5.49
N GLY A 52 3.65 -8.66 5.01
CA GLY A 52 3.11 -9.84 5.68
C GLY A 52 2.75 -10.99 4.75
N SER A 53 3.22 -12.18 5.12
CA SER A 53 2.37 -13.36 5.08
C SER A 53 1.33 -13.24 6.20
N VAL A 54 0.07 -13.41 5.83
CA VAL A 54 -1.11 -13.35 6.70
C VAL A 54 -0.98 -14.33 7.87
N ARG A 55 -1.50 -13.98 9.05
CA ARG A 55 -1.88 -14.94 10.09
C ARG A 55 -3.35 -15.28 9.98
#